data_AF-A0A920QYC0-F1
#
_entry.id   AF-A0A920QYC0-F1
#
_cell.length_a   1.000
_cell.length_b   1.000
_cell.length_c   1.000
_cell.angle_alpha   90.00
_cell.angle_beta   90.00
_cell.angle_gamma   90.00
#
_symmetry.space_group_name_H-M   'P 1'
#
loop_
_entity.id
_entity.type
_entity.pdbx_description
1 polymer ?
#
loop_
_entity_poly.entity_id
_entity_poly.type
_entity_poly.pdbx_seq_one_letter_code
_entity_poly.pdbx_strand_id
1 'polypeptide(L)' 'MSETNQLLQNLSTKDKRNITKILPNSWVTLDIESTGLSPKTDKIIEIGAVTFTGNELVDQFSSYINPQEK' A
#
# COMPACT_ATOMS: atom_id res chain seq x y z
N MET A 1 -0.97 -3.13 21.94
CA MET A 1 -0.31 -2.40 20.83
C MET A 1 0.63 -3.38 20.15
N SER A 2 0.66 -3.47 18.80
CA SER A 2 1.61 -4.37 18.14
C SER A 2 3.05 -3.91 18.37
N GLU A 3 4.02 -4.82 18.38
CA GLU A 3 5.45 -4.53 18.55
C GLU A 3 5.96 -3.46 17.57
N THR A 4 5.41 -3.45 16.34
CA THR A 4 5.64 -2.43 15.32
C THR A 4 5.28 -1.02 15.77
N ASN A 5 4.18 -0.85 16.51
CA ASN A 5 3.77 0.46 17.04
C ASN A 5 4.72 0.97 18.14
N GLN A 6 5.39 0.07 18.85
CA GLN A 6 6.38 0.43 19.86
C GLN A 6 7.72 0.80 19.23
N LEU A 7 8.14 0.09 18.18
CA LEU A 7 9.36 0.39 17.41
C LEU A 7 9.27 1.77 16.72
N LEU A 8 8.10 2.09 16.16
CA LEU A 8 7.78 3.38 15.52
C LEU A 8 7.98 4.61 16.43
N GLN A 9 7.68 4.47 17.72
CA GLN A 9 7.78 5.57 18.68
C GLN A 9 9.23 5.93 19.02
N ASN A 10 10.17 4.99 18.83
CA ASN A 10 11.58 5.14 19.19
C ASN A 10 12.48 5.56 18.01
N LEU A 11 11.94 5.69 16.79
CA LEU A 11 12.70 6.14 15.63
C LEU A 11 12.91 7.65 15.64
N SER A 12 14.15 8.09 15.35
CA SER A 12 14.47 9.51 15.10
C SER A 12 13.62 10.07 13.95
N THR A 13 13.31 11.37 13.98
CA THR A 13 12.55 12.05 12.91
C THR A 13 13.19 11.89 11.53
N LYS A 14 14.52 11.69 11.46
CA LYS A 14 15.23 11.37 10.22
C LYS A 14 15.02 9.93 9.76
N ASP A 15 14.95 8.99 10.71
CA ASP A 15 14.68 7.58 10.44
C ASP A 15 13.23 7.31 10.05
N LYS A 16 12.28 8.13 10.51
CA LYS A 16 10.86 8.08 10.07
C LYS A 16 10.67 8.35 8.57
N ARG A 17 11.65 8.97 7.90
CA ARG A 17 11.64 9.17 6.44
C ARG A 17 12.23 7.98 5.67
N ASN A 18 12.97 7.10 6.35
CA ASN A 18 13.46 5.85 5.78
C ASN A 18 12.42 4.75 6.03
N ILE A 19 11.35 4.80 5.24
CA ILE A 19 10.20 3.87 5.25
C ILE A 19 10.61 2.39 5.40
N THR A 20 11.73 1.97 4.82
CA THR A 20 12.25 0.59 4.90
C THR A 20 12.71 0.16 6.31
N LYS A 21 13.05 1.10 7.21
CA LYS A 21 13.34 0.79 8.63
C LYS A 21 12.08 0.51 9.45
N ILE A 22 10.92 0.84 8.89
CA ILE A 22 9.65 0.92 9.60
C ILE A 22 8.69 -0.17 9.14
N LEU A 23 8.78 -0.53 7.86
CA LEU A 23 8.01 -1.61 7.30
C LEU A 23 8.56 -2.98 7.76
N PRO A 24 7.69 -3.99 7.88
CA PRO A 24 8.15 -5.36 8.04
C PRO A 24 9.07 -5.77 6.89
N ASN A 25 9.79 -6.89 7.07
CA ASN A 25 10.68 -7.41 6.03
C ASN A 25 9.96 -7.66 4.70
N SER A 26 8.65 -7.96 4.69
CA SER A 26 7.85 -8.02 3.47
C SER A 26 6.68 -7.04 3.55
N TRP A 27 6.44 -6.32 2.45
CA TRP A 27 5.44 -5.26 2.36
C TRP A 27 4.93 -5.12 0.91
N VAL A 28 3.77 -4.50 0.75
CA VAL A 28 3.12 -4.30 -0.54
C VAL A 28 2.77 -2.84 -0.71
N THR A 29 3.11 -2.25 -1.85
CA THR A 29 2.51 -0.98 -2.28
C THR A 29 1.22 -1.28 -3.02
N LEU A 30 0.16 -0.54 -2.70
CA LEU A 30 -1.13 -0.65 -3.33
C LEU A 30 -1.52 0.68 -3.92
N ASP A 31 -1.95 0.65 -5.17
CA ASP A 31 -2.55 1.78 -5.88
C ASP A 31 -3.92 1.36 -6.40
N ILE A 32 -4.89 2.27 -6.30
CA ILE A 32 -6.29 2.00 -6.63
C ILE A 32 -6.82 3.19 -7.42
N GLU A 33 -7.41 2.91 -8.57
CA GLU A 33 -8.14 3.90 -9.37
C GLU A 33 -9.63 3.63 -9.32
N SER A 34 -10.43 4.70 -9.29
CA SER A 34 -11.89 4.64 -9.19
C SER A 34 -12.58 5.55 -10.20
N THR A 35 -13.87 5.32 -10.44
CA THR A 35 -14.70 6.18 -11.32
C THR A 35 -14.88 7.61 -10.79
N GLY A 36 -14.58 7.85 -9.51
CA GLY A 36 -14.65 9.15 -8.85
C GLY A 36 -14.18 9.08 -7.38
N LEU A 37 -14.54 10.09 -6.57
CA LEU A 37 -14.06 10.26 -5.19
C LEU A 37 -15.07 9.84 -4.10
N SER A 38 -16.30 9.48 -4.47
CA SER A 38 -17.38 9.16 -3.56
C SER A 38 -17.40 7.66 -3.23
N PRO A 39 -17.10 7.26 -1.98
CA PRO A 39 -17.13 5.84 -1.59
C PRO A 39 -18.54 5.24 -1.59
N LYS A 40 -19.58 6.08 -1.67
CA LYS A 40 -20.99 5.63 -1.71
C LYS A 40 -21.44 5.25 -3.11
N THR A 41 -20.88 5.89 -4.14
CA THR A 41 -21.39 5.80 -5.52
C THR A 41 -20.36 5.23 -6.48
N ASP A 42 -19.10 5.59 -6.30
CA ASP A 42 -18.06 5.33 -7.28
C ASP A 42 -17.45 3.94 -7.04
N LYS A 43 -16.91 3.36 -8.11
CA LYS A 43 -16.42 1.98 -8.14
C LYS A 43 -14.93 1.96 -8.44
N ILE A 44 -14.24 0.97 -7.88
CA ILE A 44 -12.85 0.67 -8.25
C ILE A 44 -12.83 0.14 -9.69
N ILE A 45 -11.90 0.64 -10.50
CA ILE A 45 -11.71 0.24 -11.89
C ILE A 45 -10.33 -0.36 -12.16
N GLU A 46 -9.36 -0.17 -11.27
CA GLU A 46 -8.04 -0.76 -11.36
C GLU A 46 -7.47 -1.05 -9.98
N ILE A 47 -6.70 -2.14 -9.87
CA ILE A 47 -5.85 -2.43 -8.71
C ILE A 47 -4.44 -2.67 -9.24
N GLY A 48 -3.48 -1.89 -8.74
CA GLY A 48 -2.05 -2.11 -8.91
C GLY A 48 -1.41 -2.50 -7.59
N ALA A 49 -0.61 -3.57 -7.56
CA ALA A 49 0.12 -3.99 -6.38
C ALA A 49 1.54 -4.43 -6.71
N VAL A 50 2.51 -4.04 -5.88
CA VAL A 50 3.91 -4.48 -5.99
C VAL A 50 4.35 -5.01 -4.64
N THR A 51 4.81 -6.26 -4.62
CA THR A 51 5.29 -6.92 -3.40
C THR A 51 6.80 -6.75 -3.30
N PHE A 52 7.26 -6.39 -2.11
CA PHE A 52 8.67 -6.25 -1.78
C PHE A 52 9.07 -7.17 -0.64
N THR A 53 10.34 -7.58 -0.65
CA THR A 53 11.03 -8.14 0.52
C THR A 53 12.32 -7.36 0.73
N GLY A 54 12.44 -6.65 1.86
CA GLY A 54 13.47 -5.64 2.06
C GLY A 54 13.34 -4.53 1.02
N ASN A 55 14.35 -4.43 0.15
CA ASN A 55 14.41 -3.46 -0.95
C ASN A 55 14.22 -4.11 -2.34
N GLU A 56 13.97 -5.42 -2.40
CA GLU A 56 13.84 -6.16 -3.64
C GLU A 56 12.37 -6.29 -4.03
N LEU A 57 12.08 -6.08 -5.32
CA LEU A 57 10.77 -6.35 -5.91
C LEU A 57 10.63 -7.86 -6.11
N VAL A 58 9.56 -8.44 -5.56
CA VAL A 58 9.30 -9.89 -5.57
C VAL A 58 8.18 -10.26 -6.53
N ASP A 59 7.14 -9.42 -6.63
CA ASP A 59 6.01 -9.69 -7.50
C ASP A 59 5.27 -8.40 -7.89
N GLN A 60 4.53 -8.45 -9.00
CA GLN A 60 3.69 -7.38 -9.51
C GLN A 60 2.34 -7.94 -9.95
N PHE A 61 1.28 -7.26 -9.54
CA PHE A 61 -0.09 -7.56 -9.94
C PHE A 61 -0.75 -6.29 -10.48
N SER A 62 -1.44 -6.42 -11.61
CA SER A 62 -2.37 -5.41 -12.08
C SER A 62 -3.61 -6.06 -12.66
N SER A 63 -4.76 -5.43 -12.43
CA SER A 63 -6.02 -5.85 -13.04
C SER A 63 -6.96 -4.69 -13.22
N TYR A 64 -7.58 -4.62 -14.39
CA TYR A 64 -8.77 -3.81 -14.62
C TYR A 64 -9.99 -4.52 -14.06
N ILE A 65 -10.95 -3.74 -13.57
CA ILE A 65 -12.21 -4.19 -13.00
C ILE A 65 -13.33 -3.51 -13.78
N ASN A 66 -14.29 -4.31 -14.27
CA ASN A 66 -15.50 -3.75 -14.87
C ASN A 66 -16.41 -3.22 -13.74
N PRO A 67 -16.72 -1.91 -13.69
CA PRO A 67 -17.51 -1.32 -12.61
C PRO A 67 -19.01 -1.70 -12.69
N GLN A 68 -19.45 -2.34 -13.78
CA GLN A 68 -20.84 -2.76 -14.02
C GLN A 68 -21.85 -1.61 -13.87
N GLU A 69 -21.43 -0.40 -14.24
CA GLU A 69 -22.32 0.76 -14.35
C GLU A 69 -23.18 0.62 -15.61
N LYS A 70 -24.42 1.12 -15.53
CA LYS A 70 -25.42 1.02 -16.61
C LYS A 70 -25.43 2.25 -17.51
#